data_AF-U5ND18-F1
#
_entry.id   AF-U5ND18-F1
#
_cell.length_a   1.000
_cell.length_b   1.000
_cell.length_c   1.000
_cell.angle_alpha   90.00
_cell.angle_beta   90.00
_cell.angle_gamma   90.00
#
_symmetry.space_group_name_H-M   'P 1'
#
loop_
_entity.id
_entity.type
_entity.pdbx_description
1 polymer ?
#
loop_
_entity_poly.entity_id
_entity_poly.type
_entity_poly.pdbx_seq_one_letter_code
_entity_poly.pdbx_strand_id
1 'polypeptide(L)'
;MFLKEILSIFGFSSIIFVSSGFAIKVKKFENNKLIVDPQDNKLKLYLTNNSYHKIEPKTHQQFTYLKIKGENEITKNISNIERKNNFYELTLTPSSEYQNFQEKIELIKYLVESKTFWSNLFT
;
A
#
# COMPACT_ATOMS: atom_id res chain seq x y z
N MET A 1 -24.88 45.76 -8.22
CA MET A 1 -25.61 44.49 -8.10
C MET A 1 -24.68 43.30 -8.40
N PHE A 2 -23.91 43.36 -9.49
CA PHE A 2 -22.95 42.34 -9.93
C PHE A 2 -21.90 41.86 -8.91
N LEU A 3 -21.34 42.73 -8.05
CA LEU A 3 -20.26 42.31 -7.15
C LEU A 3 -20.71 41.22 -6.15
N LYS A 4 -21.94 41.31 -5.64
CA LYS A 4 -22.49 40.31 -4.70
C LYS A 4 -22.75 38.98 -5.40
N GLU A 5 -23.18 39.01 -6.66
CA GLU A 5 -23.40 37.82 -7.49
C GLU A 5 -22.08 37.14 -7.82
N ILE A 6 -21.05 37.92 -8.20
CA ILE A 6 -19.69 37.42 -8.47
C ILE A 6 -19.10 36.76 -7.23
N LEU A 7 -19.21 37.41 -6.06
CA LEU A 7 -18.74 36.85 -4.79
C LEU A 7 -19.49 35.56 -4.40
N SER A 8 -20.80 35.51 -4.66
CA SER A 8 -21.61 34.32 -4.41
C SER A 8 -21.20 33.15 -5.31
N ILE A 9 -21.03 33.40 -6.61
CA ILE A 9 -20.57 32.39 -7.58
C ILE A 9 -19.18 31.87 -7.17
N PHE A 10 -18.27 32.76 -6.81
CA PHE A 10 -16.93 32.40 -6.37
C PHE A 10 -16.94 31.58 -5.06
N GLY A 11 -17.83 31.94 -4.11
CA GLY A 11 -18.03 31.19 -2.88
C GLY A 11 -18.54 29.78 -3.15
N PHE A 12 -19.56 29.64 -3.99
CA PHE A 12 -20.11 28.34 -4.38
C PHE A 12 -19.08 27.47 -5.12
N SER A 13 -18.35 28.03 -6.09
CA SER A 13 -17.32 27.27 -6.82
C SER A 13 -16.20 26.81 -5.89
N SER A 14 -15.79 27.65 -4.94
CA SER A 14 -14.75 27.31 -3.97
C SER A 14 -15.20 26.18 -3.04
N ILE A 15 -16.45 26.23 -2.53
CA ILE A 15 -17.01 25.17 -1.69
C ILE A 15 -17.09 23.86 -2.48
N ILE A 16 -17.57 23.89 -3.72
CA ILE A 16 -17.66 22.69 -4.58
C ILE A 16 -16.26 22.10 -4.81
N PHE A 17 -15.26 22.95 -5.10
CA PHE A 17 -13.89 22.50 -5.31
C PHE A 17 -13.31 21.83 -4.05
N VAL A 18 -13.40 22.48 -2.89
CA VAL A 18 -12.94 21.91 -1.62
C VAL A 18 -13.67 20.60 -1.31
N SER A 19 -14.99 20.56 -1.46
CA SER A 19 -15.81 19.37 -1.21
C SER A 19 -15.42 18.20 -2.12
N SER A 20 -15.18 18.46 -3.40
CA SER A 20 -14.81 17.44 -4.38
C SER A 20 -13.49 16.76 -4.03
N GLY A 21 -12.49 17.46 -3.48
CA GLY A 21 -11.24 16.83 -3.03
C GLY A 21 -11.40 15.89 -1.82
N PHE A 22 -12.50 15.96 -1.06
CA PHE A 22 -12.83 14.93 -0.05
C PHE A 22 -13.54 13.72 -0.66
N ALA A 23 -14.33 13.93 -1.72
CA ALA A 23 -15.02 12.86 -2.44
C ALA A 23 -14.08 12.07 -3.36
N ILE A 24 -13.08 12.74 -3.95
CA ILE A 24 -12.08 12.12 -4.80
C ILE A 24 -11.11 11.34 -3.90
N LYS A 25 -11.35 10.03 -3.83
CA LYS A 25 -10.37 9.08 -3.30
C LYS A 25 -9.25 8.93 -4.31
N VAL A 26 -8.12 9.56 -4.05
CA VAL A 26 -6.91 9.28 -4.82
C VAL A 26 -6.37 7.96 -4.31
N LYS A 27 -6.25 7.00 -5.22
CA LYS A 27 -5.51 5.77 -4.94
C LYS A 27 -4.01 6.12 -4.91
N LYS A 28 -3.53 6.82 -3.88
CA LYS A 28 -2.13 6.65 -3.47
C LYS A 28 -2.09 5.23 -2.94
N PHE A 29 -1.25 4.40 -3.55
CA PHE A 29 -1.09 3.04 -3.07
C PHE A 29 -0.27 3.07 -1.79
N GLU A 30 -1.04 3.27 -0.72
CA GLU A 30 -1.01 2.63 0.58
C GLU A 30 0.28 2.80 1.37
N ASN A 31 0.09 3.06 2.65
CA ASN A 31 1.16 3.06 3.61
C ASN A 31 1.60 1.59 3.75
N ASN A 32 2.43 1.14 2.81
CA ASN A 32 2.76 -0.25 2.57
C ASN A 32 3.68 -0.79 3.69
N LYS A 33 3.09 -0.97 4.85
CA LYS A 33 3.72 -1.55 6.03
C LYS A 33 3.31 -3.01 6.06
N LEU A 34 4.30 -3.89 6.02
CA LEU A 34 4.07 -5.32 6.19
C LEU A 34 4.02 -5.58 7.70
N ILE A 35 2.93 -6.20 8.15
CA ILE A 35 2.58 -6.22 9.59
C ILE A 35 3.09 -7.48 10.30
N VAL A 36 3.52 -8.53 9.59
CA VAL A 36 3.86 -9.82 10.24
C VAL A 36 4.97 -10.59 9.51
N ASP A 37 5.96 -11.07 10.28
CA ASP A 37 6.80 -12.25 10.01
C ASP A 37 6.30 -13.39 10.91
N PRO A 38 5.90 -14.57 10.39
CA PRO A 38 5.42 -15.69 11.19
C PRO A 38 6.50 -16.33 12.10
N GLN A 39 7.79 -15.98 11.92
CA GLN A 39 8.87 -16.38 12.83
C GLN A 39 8.88 -15.53 14.11
N ASP A 40 8.57 -14.25 13.98
CA ASP A 40 8.88 -13.24 14.98
C ASP A 40 7.79 -12.17 14.91
N ASN A 41 6.70 -12.39 15.65
CA ASN A 41 5.44 -11.62 15.69
C ASN A 41 5.60 -10.09 15.94
N LYS A 42 6.81 -9.55 15.94
CA LYS A 42 7.17 -8.14 16.18
C LYS A 42 7.93 -7.49 15.02
N LEU A 43 8.34 -8.24 13.99
CA LEU A 43 9.22 -7.74 12.93
C LEU A 43 8.40 -7.00 11.86
N LYS A 44 8.59 -5.67 11.79
CA LYS A 44 8.01 -4.82 10.74
C LYS A 44 8.85 -4.98 9.47
N LEU A 45 8.33 -5.71 8.50
CA LEU A 45 8.99 -5.84 7.19
C LEU A 45 8.68 -4.59 6.36
N TYR A 46 9.64 -4.16 5.56
CA TYR A 46 9.51 -2.98 4.71
C TYR A 46 9.45 -3.37 3.24
N LEU A 47 8.69 -2.60 2.49
CA LEU A 47 8.69 -2.64 1.04
C LEU A 47 9.93 -1.97 0.45
N THR A 48 10.44 -2.45 -0.69
CA THR A 48 11.56 -1.81 -1.39
C THR A 48 11.16 -0.44 -1.95
N ASN A 49 12.12 0.47 -2.15
CA ASN A 49 11.86 1.84 -2.56
C ASN A 49 11.11 2.00 -3.91
N ASN A 50 11.05 0.96 -4.74
CA ASN A 50 10.30 0.97 -6.01
C ASN A 50 8.88 0.42 -5.88
N SER A 51 8.54 -0.20 -4.76
CA SER A 51 7.25 -0.86 -4.52
C SER A 51 6.18 0.06 -3.91
N TYR A 52 6.48 1.36 -3.79
CA TYR A 52 5.49 2.43 -3.55
C TYR A 52 4.52 2.60 -4.73
N HIS A 53 4.88 2.13 -5.93
CA HIS A 53 3.94 1.97 -7.03
C HIS A 53 3.19 0.65 -6.86
N LYS A 54 1.96 0.75 -6.33
CA LYS A 54 0.91 -0.27 -6.34
C LYS A 54 1.40 -1.71 -6.54
N ILE A 55 1.74 -2.37 -5.44
CA ILE A 55 1.78 -3.83 -5.48
C ILE A 55 0.32 -4.25 -5.69
N GLU A 56 -0.08 -4.56 -6.91
CA GLU A 56 -1.25 -5.39 -7.17
C GLU A 56 -0.76 -6.82 -7.06
N PRO A 57 -0.71 -7.43 -5.85
CA PRO A 57 -0.14 -8.76 -5.72
C PRO A 57 -0.94 -9.71 -6.60
N LYS A 58 -0.24 -10.51 -7.40
CA LYS A 58 -0.80 -11.61 -8.18
C LYS A 58 -0.16 -12.91 -7.74
N THR A 59 -0.93 -13.98 -7.70
CA THR A 59 -0.39 -15.33 -7.50
C THR A 59 0.66 -15.63 -8.56
N HIS A 60 1.71 -16.34 -8.18
CA HIS A 60 2.90 -16.67 -8.99
C HIS A 60 3.79 -15.47 -9.36
N GLN A 61 3.51 -14.28 -8.82
CA GLN A 61 4.40 -13.13 -8.98
C GLN A 61 5.48 -13.14 -7.90
N GLN A 62 6.67 -12.65 -8.24
CA GLN A 62 7.73 -12.39 -7.27
C GLN A 62 7.35 -11.21 -6.37
N PHE A 63 7.65 -11.35 -5.09
CA PHE A 63 7.44 -10.36 -4.05
C PHE A 63 8.75 -10.15 -3.30
N THR A 64 9.24 -8.91 -3.34
CA THR A 64 10.50 -8.51 -2.72
C THR A 64 10.24 -7.61 -1.53
N TYR A 65 10.85 -7.94 -0.38
CA TYR A 65 10.71 -7.20 0.87
C TYR A 65 12.03 -7.15 1.63
N LEU A 66 12.13 -6.20 2.55
CA LEU A 66 13.28 -5.99 3.43
C LEU A 66 12.91 -6.47 4.84
N LYS A 67 13.77 -7.29 5.46
CA LYS A 67 13.55 -7.73 6.85
C LYS A 67 13.77 -6.57 7.83
N ILE A 68 14.79 -5.75 7.60
CA ILE A 68 15.11 -4.55 8.37
C ILE A 68 15.29 -3.39 7.37
N LYS A 69 14.90 -2.17 7.77
CA LYS A 69 14.93 -1.00 6.89
C LYS A 69 16.37 -0.72 6.42
N GLY A 70 16.66 -0.99 5.15
CA GLY A 70 17.98 -0.77 4.53
C GLY A 70 18.92 -1.98 4.52
N GLU A 71 18.44 -3.16 4.92
CA GLU A 71 19.20 -4.42 4.84
C GLU A 71 18.87 -5.25 3.59
N ASN A 72 19.34 -6.51 3.56
CA ASN A 72 19.19 -7.47 2.47
C ASN A 72 17.75 -7.60 1.96
N GLU A 73 17.61 -7.55 0.64
CA GLU A 73 16.35 -7.82 -0.05
C GLU A 73 16.08 -9.33 -0.06
N ILE A 74 14.84 -9.70 0.26
CA ILE A 74 14.36 -11.07 0.20
C ILE A 74 13.30 -11.14 -0.89
N THR A 75 13.51 -11.99 -1.88
CA THR A 75 12.56 -12.23 -2.97
C THR A 75 11.95 -13.63 -2.83
N LYS A 76 10.63 -13.70 -2.82
CA LYS A 76 9.85 -14.95 -2.76
C LYS A 76 8.70 -14.92 -3.75
N ASN A 77 8.13 -16.07 -4.07
CA ASN A 77 6.95 -16.15 -4.93
C ASN A 77 5.68 -16.06 -4.10
N ILE A 78 4.67 -15.33 -4.59
CA ILE A 78 3.34 -15.31 -3.98
C ILE A 78 2.59 -16.58 -4.38
N SER A 79 2.40 -17.50 -3.45
CA SER A 79 1.63 -18.74 -3.69
C SER A 79 0.12 -18.52 -3.53
N ASN A 80 -0.31 -17.72 -2.55
CA ASN A 80 -1.71 -17.45 -2.28
C ASN A 80 -1.93 -16.00 -1.84
N ILE A 81 -3.11 -15.48 -2.14
CA ILE A 81 -3.56 -14.13 -1.78
C ILE A 81 -4.97 -14.24 -1.21
N GLU A 82 -5.13 -13.89 0.05
CA GLU A 82 -6.43 -13.80 0.68
C GLU A 82 -6.74 -12.34 1.04
N ARG A 83 -7.94 -11.86 0.70
CA ARG A 83 -8.37 -10.51 1.08
C ARG A 83 -9.14 -10.57 2.40
N LYS A 84 -8.66 -9.86 3.43
CA LYS A 84 -9.31 -9.74 4.74
C LYS A 84 -9.59 -8.27 5.04
N ASN A 85 -10.85 -7.85 4.93
CA ASN A 85 -11.29 -6.46 5.19
C ASN A 85 -10.39 -5.40 4.49
N ASN A 86 -9.47 -4.82 5.26
CA ASN A 86 -8.60 -3.71 4.87
C ASN A 86 -7.15 -4.13 4.58
N PHE A 87 -6.84 -5.43 4.54
CA PHE A 87 -5.49 -5.92 4.21
C PHE A 87 -5.55 -7.18 3.33
N TYR A 88 -4.45 -7.46 2.64
CA TYR A 88 -4.21 -8.73 1.96
C TYR A 88 -3.28 -9.60 2.80
N GLU A 89 -3.58 -10.88 2.92
CA GLU A 89 -2.70 -11.91 3.44
C GLU A 89 -2.05 -12.62 2.26
N LEU A 90 -0.73 -12.51 2.17
CA LEU A 90 0.09 -13.11 1.12
C LEU A 90 0.82 -14.31 1.70
N THR A 91 0.65 -15.48 1.09
CA THR A 91 1.45 -16.66 1.40
C THR A 91 2.61 -16.73 0.44
N LEU A 92 3.84 -16.62 0.95
CA LEU A 92 5.05 -16.61 0.17
C LEU A 92 5.77 -17.95 0.23
N THR A 93 6.15 -18.48 -0.93
CA THR A 93 6.97 -19.68 -1.09
C THR A 93 8.34 -19.31 -1.64
N PRO A 94 9.38 -20.11 -1.39
CA PRO A 94 10.70 -19.89 -1.96
C PRO A 94 10.64 -19.69 -3.49
N SER A 95 11.45 -18.77 -4.02
CA SER A 95 11.66 -18.70 -5.46
C SER A 95 12.63 -19.80 -5.89
N SER A 96 12.45 -20.33 -7.10
CA SER A 96 13.22 -21.45 -7.66
C SER A 96 14.73 -21.20 -7.75
N GLU A 97 15.20 -19.95 -7.57
CA GLU A 97 16.62 -19.58 -7.60
C GLU A 97 17.37 -19.89 -6.28
N TYR A 98 16.66 -20.10 -5.16
CA TYR A 98 17.26 -20.39 -3.86
C TYR A 98 16.84 -21.78 -3.36
N GLN A 99 17.30 -22.83 -4.05
CA GLN A 99 16.98 -24.24 -3.71
C GLN A 99 17.66 -24.76 -2.43
N ASN A 100 18.60 -24.00 -1.86
CA ASN A 100 19.34 -24.42 -0.67
C ASN A 100 19.17 -23.39 0.44
N PHE A 101 18.08 -23.45 1.20
CA PHE A 101 17.99 -23.06 2.62
C PHE A 101 16.53 -23.29 3.05
N GLN A 102 16.28 -24.40 3.77
CA GLN A 102 15.06 -24.70 4.56
C GLN A 102 13.82 -23.87 4.17
N GLU A 103 13.04 -24.40 3.23
CA GLU A 103 11.86 -23.76 2.63
C GLU A 103 10.83 -23.31 3.67
N LYS A 104 10.88 -22.04 4.09
CA LYS A 104 9.85 -21.48 4.97
C LYS A 104 8.79 -20.74 4.17
N ILE A 105 7.58 -21.29 4.23
CA ILE A 105 6.35 -20.58 3.86
C ILE A 105 6.17 -19.40 4.82
N GLU A 106 6.04 -18.21 4.29
CA GLU A 106 5.82 -17.00 5.08
C GLU A 106 4.45 -16.39 4.82
N LEU A 107 3.81 -15.90 5.88
CA LEU A 107 2.55 -15.19 5.80
C LEU A 107 2.80 -13.71 6.03
N ILE A 108 2.53 -12.89 5.04
CA ILE A 108 2.71 -11.44 5.10
C ILE A 108 1.35 -10.76 5.03
N LYS A 109 1.06 -9.88 5.99
CA LYS A 109 -0.12 -9.01 5.94
C LYS A 109 0.27 -7.65 5.39
N TYR A 110 -0.37 -7.27 4.29
CA TYR A 110 -0.15 -6.01 3.58
C TYR A 110 -1.39 -5.12 3.71
N LEU A 111 -1.23 -3.96 4.38
CA LEU A 111 -2.34 -3.04 4.67
C LEU A 111 -2.68 -2.16 3.47
N VAL A 112 -3.98 -2.04 3.22
CA VAL A 112 -4.55 -1.34 2.09
C VAL A 112 -5.26 -0.07 2.55
N GLU A 113 -4.57 1.07 2.51
CA GLU A 113 -5.09 2.37 2.95
C GLU A 113 -5.30 3.33 1.76
N SER A 114 -6.56 3.71 1.54
CA SER A 114 -6.92 4.80 0.63
C SER A 114 -7.10 6.12 1.40
N LYS A 115 -6.42 7.19 0.97
CA LYS A 115 -6.57 8.54 1.54
C LYS A 115 -7.29 9.49 0.57
N THR A 116 -7.93 10.53 1.11
CA THR A 116 -8.56 11.58 0.30
C THR A 116 -7.51 12.41 -0.44
N PHE A 117 -7.91 13.08 -1.53
CA PHE A 117 -7.01 13.95 -2.31
C PHE A 117 -6.31 14.99 -1.42
N TRP A 118 -7.05 15.69 -0.56
CA TRP A 118 -6.47 16.70 0.34
C TRP A 118 -5.48 16.10 1.34
N SER A 119 -5.80 14.95 1.93
CA SER A 119 -4.89 14.29 2.86
C SER A 119 -3.56 13.92 2.21
N ASN A 120 -3.50 13.78 0.90
CA ASN A 120 -2.28 13.43 0.17
C ASN A 120 -1.39 14.61 -0.21
N LEU A 121 -1.92 15.84 -0.21
CA LEU A 121 -1.15 17.05 -0.55
C LEU A 121 -0.34 17.59 0.63
N PHE A 122 -0.79 17.31 1.87
CA PHE A 122 -0.24 17.89 3.10
C PHE A 122 0.51 16.87 3.98
N THR A 123 0.76 15.65 3.48
CA THR A 123 1.61 14.61 4.09
C THR A 123 2.69 14.19 3.14
#